data_AF-A0A395I6Y3-F1
#
_entry.id   AF-A0A395I6Y3-F1
#
_cell.length_a   1.000
_cell.length_b   1.000
_cell.length_c   1.000
_cell.angle_alpha   90.00
_cell.angle_beta   90.00
_cell.angle_gamma   90.00
#
_symmetry.space_group_name_H-M   'P 1'
#
loop_
_entity.id
_entity.type
_entity.pdbx_description
1 polymer ?
#
loop_
_entity_poly.entity_id
_entity_poly.type
_entity_poly.pdbx_seq_one_letter_code
_entity_poly.pdbx_strand_id
1 'polypeptide(L)'
;MSAETSTANAAVKRSSLHIEDVEHPSKIQHGDTALALFATGDGLDSANAQELKRLERKIDWAILPCLSVCYAFYYIDKTTLSYAAIFGIKEDLELSGKQYSWLSSVFYFGFLVWAVPTNFLLQKFPVAKYLGVNIILWGLFLMLQAAAKNFTQLVVLRVISGAAEACSKSDPAFMLITSMFYTRRQQPIRIGLWYTANGLGIALGGLLGYGIGHIQGALSSWKYEFLIIGALCTAWGFIILVLLPDSPVTARNFSPRERWLAVQRLRDNQTGVENKTIKPTQVLEALLDWKVWVFLLLGLSGNIPNGGISNFGTLIISGFGFSTLVTTLMQIPYGVFIALMILLSVYINDRLPPNNRCIVTVCFLLPNVAGAFGLCFLPEHNRVGRLICYYLTGSYNASFVLILSILTANIAGHTKKVVTNAMIFLGVCAGNIAGPFFYKSEQAPRYVLGIWSMIVSNLIEIALVVFLRIMLAWENRRRDAVQQRENDTAWDRDQTAFSDLTDKQNSNFRYVY
;
A
#
# COMPACT_ATOMS: atom_id res chain seq x y z
N MET A 1 27.42 40.02 68.29
CA MET A 1 26.23 40.05 67.42
C MET A 1 26.65 39.46 66.08
N SER A 2 26.22 38.25 65.67
CA SER A 2 24.85 37.80 65.33
C SER A 2 24.30 38.55 64.10
N ALA A 3 23.81 37.92 63.02
CA ALA A 3 23.69 36.48 62.70
C ALA A 3 23.57 36.27 61.17
N GLU A 4 23.25 35.03 60.78
CA GLU A 4 22.85 34.50 59.46
C GLU A 4 21.84 35.41 58.68
N THR A 5 21.59 35.29 57.36
CA THR A 5 21.10 34.07 56.67
C THR A 5 21.10 34.21 55.13
N SER A 6 21.38 33.08 54.44
CA SER A 6 20.80 32.52 53.19
C SER A 6 19.70 33.32 52.46
N THR A 7 19.53 33.33 51.13
CA THR A 7 19.67 32.29 50.08
C THR A 7 20.08 32.94 48.73
N ALA A 8 20.46 32.26 47.63
CA ALA A 8 20.96 30.90 47.32
C ALA A 8 21.66 30.95 45.92
N ASN A 9 22.19 29.81 45.44
CA ASN A 9 22.87 29.67 44.13
C ASN A 9 22.46 28.34 43.46
N ALA A 10 22.08 28.32 42.17
CA ALA A 10 21.81 27.09 41.43
C ALA A 10 21.88 27.24 39.89
N ALA A 11 23.00 26.86 39.27
CA ALA A 11 23.25 26.59 37.83
C ALA A 11 24.78 26.59 37.58
N VAL A 12 25.45 25.69 36.83
CA VAL A 12 25.11 24.42 36.17
C VAL A 12 26.31 23.48 36.35
N LYS A 13 26.12 22.22 36.76
CA LYS A 13 27.22 21.22 36.80
C LYS A 13 27.11 20.29 35.58
N ARG A 14 28.01 20.45 34.60
CA ARG A 14 28.19 19.47 33.52
C ARG A 14 28.73 18.16 34.11
N SER A 15 27.98 17.07 33.97
CA SER A 15 28.41 15.73 34.39
C SER A 15 29.00 14.98 33.20
N SER A 16 30.32 14.92 33.11
CA SER A 16 31.04 13.97 32.26
C SER A 16 30.91 12.58 32.87
N LEU A 17 30.18 11.67 32.20
CA LEU A 17 30.16 10.25 32.56
C LEU A 17 31.31 9.53 31.86
N HIS A 18 32.14 8.87 32.67
CA HIS A 18 33.27 8.07 32.21
C HIS A 18 32.82 6.84 31.41
N ILE A 19 33.68 6.44 30.47
CA ILE A 19 33.66 5.14 29.82
C ILE A 19 34.59 4.23 30.61
N GLU A 20 34.09 3.10 31.11
CA GLU A 20 34.90 1.92 31.44
C GLU A 20 34.00 0.67 31.54
N ASP A 21 34.63 -0.51 31.44
CA ASP A 21 34.07 -1.87 31.53
C ASP A 21 33.10 -2.34 30.43
N VAL A 22 33.69 -2.83 29.33
CA VAL A 22 33.07 -3.78 28.38
C VAL A 22 33.78 -5.13 28.50
N GLU A 23 33.14 -6.12 29.14
CA GLU A 23 33.54 -7.52 29.03
C GLU A 23 32.38 -8.45 28.60
N HIS A 24 32.78 -9.47 27.82
CA HIS A 24 32.02 -10.60 27.27
C HIS A 24 31.06 -10.40 26.06
N PRO A 25 31.36 -11.02 24.90
CA PRO A 25 30.56 -10.90 23.68
C PRO A 25 29.59 -12.09 23.50
N SER A 26 28.28 -11.92 23.83
CA SER A 26 27.27 -12.93 23.46
C SER A 26 25.82 -12.44 23.35
N LYS A 27 25.54 -11.56 22.37
CA LYS A 27 24.28 -11.49 21.57
C LYS A 27 24.28 -10.22 20.70
N ILE A 28 24.69 -10.34 19.45
CA ILE A 28 24.64 -9.22 18.50
C ILE A 28 23.17 -8.97 18.12
N GLN A 29 22.55 -7.99 18.77
CA GLN A 29 21.22 -7.50 18.44
C GLN A 29 21.36 -6.16 17.68
N HIS A 30 20.52 -5.92 16.67
CA HIS A 30 20.76 -4.90 15.62
C HIS A 30 20.94 -3.43 16.08
N GLY A 31 20.75 -3.10 17.36
CA GLY A 31 21.04 -1.76 17.90
C GLY A 31 22.54 -1.46 18.03
N ASP A 32 23.35 -2.44 18.44
CA ASP A 32 24.78 -2.20 18.75
C ASP A 32 25.61 -1.85 17.52
N THR A 33 25.22 -2.31 16.32
CA THR A 33 25.97 -2.01 15.08
C THR A 33 25.88 -0.54 14.70
N ALA A 34 24.80 0.16 15.06
CA ALA A 34 24.71 1.60 14.88
C ALA A 34 25.59 2.34 15.90
N LEU A 35 25.51 1.95 17.18
CA LEU A 35 26.32 2.51 18.27
C LEU A 35 27.83 2.33 18.03
N ALA A 36 28.27 1.15 17.59
CA ALA A 36 29.67 0.87 17.24
C ALA A 36 30.17 1.77 16.10
N LEU A 37 29.31 2.12 15.14
CA LEU A 37 29.63 3.04 14.04
C LEU A 37 29.79 4.50 14.51
N PHE A 38 29.23 4.86 15.67
CA PHE A 38 29.40 6.17 16.30
C PHE A 38 30.57 6.21 17.29
N ALA A 39 31.02 5.06 17.82
CA ALA A 39 32.15 4.98 18.75
C ALA A 39 33.51 5.27 18.08
N THR A 40 33.67 4.96 16.78
CA THR A 40 34.83 5.36 15.96
C THR A 40 34.74 6.82 15.48
N GLY A 41 34.24 7.71 16.31
CA GLY A 41 33.97 9.10 15.97
C GLY A 41 35.18 10.00 16.10
N ASP A 42 35.95 10.16 15.02
CA ASP A 42 36.90 11.28 14.87
C ASP A 42 36.69 11.98 13.51
N GLY A 43 36.35 13.27 13.57
CA GLY A 43 36.35 14.23 12.45
C GLY A 43 35.41 13.95 11.26
N LEU A 44 34.18 14.50 11.28
CA LEU A 44 33.37 14.74 10.05
C LEU A 44 32.36 15.89 10.27
N ASP A 45 32.85 17.12 10.13
CA ASP A 45 32.04 18.34 10.20
C ASP A 45 30.99 18.43 9.09
N SER A 46 29.86 19.07 9.42
CA SER A 46 28.76 19.53 8.56
C SER A 46 28.48 18.71 7.27
N ALA A 47 27.43 17.87 7.32
CA ALA A 47 26.92 17.19 6.13
C ALA A 47 26.50 18.18 5.03
N ASN A 48 27.31 18.31 3.98
CA ASN A 48 27.02 19.18 2.85
C ASN A 48 25.68 18.81 2.19
N ALA A 49 24.80 19.80 1.99
CA ALA A 49 23.47 19.59 1.40
C ALA A 49 23.50 18.96 -0.02
N GLN A 50 24.62 19.06 -0.73
CA GLN A 50 24.85 18.36 -2.00
C GLN A 50 25.17 16.86 -1.82
N GLU A 51 25.91 16.48 -0.78
CA GLU A 51 26.20 15.06 -0.46
C GLU A 51 24.92 14.34 -0.05
N LEU A 52 24.11 14.98 0.81
CA LEU A 52 22.76 14.51 1.16
C LEU A 52 21.89 14.26 -0.08
N LYS A 53 21.83 15.20 -1.03
CA LYS A 53 21.07 15.02 -2.29
C LYS A 53 21.63 13.93 -3.21
N ARG A 54 22.95 13.69 -3.21
CA ARG A 54 23.57 12.58 -3.96
C ARG A 54 23.22 11.24 -3.32
N LEU A 55 23.30 11.15 -1.99
CA LEU A 55 22.90 9.98 -1.23
C LEU A 55 21.41 9.66 -1.42
N GLU A 56 20.53 10.65 -1.32
CA GLU A 56 19.09 10.49 -1.59
C GLU A 56 18.83 9.88 -2.96
N ARG A 57 19.45 10.41 -4.03
CA ARG A 57 19.31 9.85 -5.39
C ARG A 57 19.86 8.42 -5.50
N LYS A 58 20.93 8.08 -4.76
CA LYS A 58 21.51 6.73 -4.75
C LYS A 58 20.58 5.73 -4.05
N ILE A 59 19.94 6.15 -2.95
CA ILE A 59 18.89 5.39 -2.25
C ILE A 59 17.66 5.22 -3.16
N ASP A 60 17.23 6.29 -3.83
CA ASP A 60 16.11 6.28 -4.78
C ASP A 60 16.33 5.23 -5.87
N TRP A 61 17.49 5.24 -6.54
CA TRP A 61 17.83 4.28 -7.59
C TRP A 61 18.03 2.84 -7.11
N ALA A 62 18.45 2.63 -5.86
CA ALA A 62 18.61 1.29 -5.30
C ALA A 62 17.27 0.65 -4.87
N ILE A 63 16.32 1.46 -4.39
CA ILE A 63 15.11 0.96 -3.71
C ILE A 63 13.83 1.18 -4.52
N LEU A 64 13.61 2.37 -5.10
CA LEU A 64 12.33 2.64 -5.77
C LEU A 64 12.07 1.75 -6.99
N PRO A 65 13.05 1.45 -7.88
CA PRO A 65 12.84 0.49 -8.95
C PRO A 65 12.48 -0.89 -8.40
N CYS A 66 13.16 -1.34 -7.35
CA CYS A 66 12.92 -2.63 -6.71
C CYS A 66 11.48 -2.76 -6.20
N LEU A 67 11.02 -1.78 -5.42
CA LEU A 67 9.64 -1.79 -4.89
C LEU A 67 8.59 -1.59 -6.00
N SER A 68 8.86 -0.72 -6.98
CA SER A 68 7.96 -0.48 -8.12
C SER A 68 7.76 -1.74 -8.96
N VAL A 69 8.84 -2.46 -9.31
CA VAL A 69 8.72 -3.68 -10.12
C VAL A 69 8.01 -4.79 -9.35
N CYS A 70 8.27 -4.95 -8.05
CA CYS A 70 7.47 -5.85 -7.21
C CYS A 70 5.97 -5.48 -7.24
N TYR A 71 5.63 -4.19 -7.16
CA TYR A 71 4.24 -3.72 -7.19
C TYR A 71 3.59 -3.77 -8.60
N ALA A 72 4.40 -3.81 -9.67
CA ALA A 72 3.95 -4.08 -11.02
C ALA A 72 3.61 -5.58 -11.18
N PHE A 73 4.53 -6.49 -10.85
CA PHE A 73 4.29 -7.94 -10.85
C PHE A 73 3.07 -8.33 -10.02
N TYR A 74 2.93 -7.70 -8.85
CA TYR A 74 1.77 -7.83 -7.98
C TYR A 74 0.44 -7.66 -8.74
N TYR A 75 0.31 -6.57 -9.51
CA TYR A 75 -0.94 -6.28 -10.20
C TYR A 75 -1.11 -7.07 -11.50
N ILE A 76 0.00 -7.52 -12.09
CA ILE A 76 0.01 -8.47 -13.21
C ILE A 76 -0.62 -9.80 -12.77
N ASP A 77 -0.25 -10.40 -11.62
CA ASP A 77 -0.92 -11.63 -11.12
C ASP A 77 -2.42 -11.40 -10.89
N LYS A 78 -2.79 -10.33 -10.17
CA LYS A 78 -4.20 -9.97 -9.97
C LYS A 78 -5.03 -9.95 -11.26
N THR A 79 -4.47 -9.47 -12.36
CA THR A 79 -5.14 -9.39 -13.67
C THR A 79 -4.93 -10.63 -14.54
N THR A 80 -4.01 -11.53 -14.20
CA THR A 80 -3.72 -12.79 -14.90
C THR A 80 -4.96 -13.67 -15.02
N LEU A 81 -5.83 -13.72 -14.00
CA LEU A 81 -7.10 -14.46 -14.11
C LEU A 81 -8.01 -13.89 -15.20
N SER A 82 -8.03 -12.56 -15.33
CA SER A 82 -8.83 -11.86 -16.35
C SER A 82 -8.30 -12.18 -17.75
N TYR A 83 -6.98 -12.22 -17.94
CA TYR A 83 -6.37 -12.67 -19.20
C TYR A 83 -6.65 -14.16 -19.47
N ALA A 84 -6.48 -15.04 -18.47
CA ALA A 84 -6.83 -16.45 -18.58
C ALA A 84 -8.32 -16.68 -18.96
N ALA A 85 -9.22 -15.81 -18.50
CA ALA A 85 -10.65 -15.87 -18.78
C ALA A 85 -11.04 -15.60 -20.24
N ILE A 86 -10.25 -14.81 -20.97
CA ILE A 86 -10.43 -14.62 -22.43
C ILE A 86 -9.64 -15.64 -23.26
N PHE A 87 -8.74 -16.39 -22.64
CA PHE A 87 -7.97 -17.48 -23.25
C PHE A 87 -8.53 -18.88 -22.93
N GLY A 88 -9.83 -18.98 -22.62
CA GLY A 88 -10.54 -20.27 -22.55
C GLY A 88 -10.43 -21.05 -21.24
N ILE A 89 -9.89 -20.50 -20.14
CA ILE A 89 -9.79 -21.24 -18.86
C ILE A 89 -11.14 -21.79 -18.34
N LYS A 90 -12.26 -21.15 -18.73
CA LYS A 90 -13.62 -21.60 -18.38
C LYS A 90 -14.06 -22.84 -19.16
N GLU A 91 -13.62 -22.96 -20.40
CA GLU A 91 -13.91 -24.08 -21.30
C GLU A 91 -13.01 -25.27 -20.94
N ASP A 92 -11.70 -25.02 -20.78
CA ASP A 92 -10.68 -26.02 -20.46
C ASP A 92 -10.83 -26.70 -19.08
N LEU A 93 -11.49 -26.05 -18.11
CA LEU A 93 -11.76 -26.61 -16.77
C LEU A 93 -13.26 -26.76 -16.47
N GLU A 94 -14.12 -26.65 -17.49
CA GLU A 94 -15.59 -26.77 -17.36
C GLU A 94 -16.20 -25.93 -16.22
N LEU A 95 -15.71 -24.69 -16.06
CA LEU A 95 -16.03 -23.84 -14.91
C LEU A 95 -17.48 -23.34 -14.95
N SER A 96 -18.33 -23.98 -14.14
CA SER A 96 -19.78 -23.75 -14.15
C SER A 96 -20.22 -22.61 -13.21
N GLY A 97 -21.21 -21.83 -13.66
CA GLY A 97 -21.96 -20.87 -12.84
C GLY A 97 -21.09 -19.86 -12.08
N LYS A 98 -21.03 -20.02 -10.75
CA LYS A 98 -20.33 -19.12 -9.80
C LYS A 98 -18.87 -19.50 -9.53
N GLN A 99 -18.36 -20.60 -10.11
CA GLN A 99 -17.02 -21.11 -9.83
C GLN A 99 -15.91 -20.11 -10.19
N TYR A 100 -16.06 -19.37 -11.29
CA TYR A 100 -15.10 -18.31 -11.67
C TYR A 100 -15.02 -17.17 -10.64
N SER A 101 -16.16 -16.68 -10.14
CA SER A 101 -16.20 -15.68 -9.06
C SER A 101 -15.55 -16.23 -7.78
N TRP A 102 -15.82 -17.49 -7.43
CA TRP A 102 -15.17 -18.13 -6.29
C TRP A 102 -13.65 -18.25 -6.45
N LEU A 103 -13.13 -18.61 -7.62
CA LEU A 103 -11.69 -18.64 -7.90
C LEU A 103 -11.00 -17.29 -7.67
N SER A 104 -11.67 -16.20 -8.05
CA SER A 104 -11.23 -14.84 -7.74
C SER A 104 -11.24 -14.57 -6.24
N SER A 105 -12.29 -14.97 -5.52
CA SER A 105 -12.47 -14.61 -4.11
C SER A 105 -11.65 -15.45 -3.13
N VAL A 106 -11.45 -16.76 -3.37
CA VAL A 106 -10.66 -17.65 -2.47
C VAL A 106 -9.22 -17.18 -2.28
N PHE A 107 -8.66 -16.50 -3.28
CA PHE A 107 -7.35 -15.86 -3.22
C PHE A 107 -7.22 -14.92 -2.01
N TYR A 108 -8.21 -14.04 -1.81
CA TYR A 108 -8.22 -13.05 -0.73
C TYR A 108 -8.51 -13.67 0.64
N PHE A 109 -9.15 -14.84 0.71
CA PHE A 109 -9.26 -15.59 1.97
C PHE A 109 -7.89 -16.13 2.41
N GLY A 110 -7.10 -16.68 1.49
CA GLY A 110 -5.70 -17.06 1.74
C GLY A 110 -4.86 -15.87 2.17
N PHE A 111 -5.04 -14.73 1.49
CA PHE A 111 -4.38 -13.47 1.83
C PHE A 111 -4.70 -13.01 3.26
N LEU A 112 -5.99 -12.99 3.64
CA LEU A 112 -6.46 -12.51 4.93
C LEU A 112 -5.91 -13.36 6.10
N VAL A 113 -5.94 -14.69 5.95
CA VAL A 113 -5.43 -15.61 6.98
C VAL A 113 -3.93 -15.45 7.19
N TRP A 114 -3.16 -15.24 6.12
CA TRP A 114 -1.69 -15.16 6.21
C TRP A 114 -1.15 -13.77 6.55
N ALA A 115 -1.92 -12.70 6.33
CA ALA A 115 -1.53 -11.34 6.67
C ALA A 115 -1.19 -11.16 8.17
N VAL A 116 -1.90 -11.83 9.07
CA VAL A 116 -1.62 -11.74 10.52
C VAL A 116 -0.30 -12.46 10.89
N PRO A 117 -0.07 -13.75 10.55
CA PRO A 117 1.22 -14.43 10.73
C PRO A 117 2.40 -13.68 10.12
N THR A 118 2.28 -13.19 8.88
CA THR A 118 3.33 -12.42 8.19
C THR A 118 3.81 -11.24 9.01
N ASN A 119 2.91 -10.48 9.65
CA ASN A 119 3.28 -9.32 10.44
C ASN A 119 4.16 -9.67 11.67
N PHE A 120 3.95 -10.84 12.27
CA PHE A 120 4.83 -11.33 13.34
C PHE A 120 6.16 -11.89 12.82
N LEU A 121 6.17 -12.47 11.62
CA LEU A 121 7.37 -13.01 10.98
C LEU A 121 8.29 -11.90 10.46
N LEU A 122 7.74 -10.82 9.90
CA LEU A 122 8.46 -9.61 9.47
C LEU A 122 9.24 -8.93 10.61
N GLN A 123 8.79 -9.07 11.87
CA GLN A 123 9.51 -8.54 13.04
C GLN A 123 10.67 -9.42 13.50
N LYS A 124 10.73 -10.69 13.06
CA LYS A 124 11.74 -11.69 13.47
C LYS A 124 12.80 -11.94 12.39
N PHE A 125 12.46 -11.79 11.12
CA PHE A 125 13.34 -12.09 10.00
C PHE A 125 13.84 -10.83 9.27
N PRO A 126 15.02 -10.88 8.63
CA PRO A 126 15.49 -9.78 7.77
C PRO A 126 14.49 -9.53 6.64
N VAL A 127 14.00 -8.30 6.54
CA VAL A 127 12.80 -7.98 5.74
C VAL A 127 13.04 -8.18 4.24
N ALA A 128 14.21 -7.84 3.70
CA ALA A 128 14.49 -8.00 2.28
C ALA A 128 14.62 -9.49 1.89
N LYS A 129 15.29 -10.29 2.72
CA LYS A 129 15.38 -11.74 2.50
C LYS A 129 14.04 -12.44 2.62
N TYR A 130 13.25 -12.10 3.63
CA TYR A 130 11.92 -12.66 3.82
C TYR A 130 10.98 -12.30 2.65
N LEU A 131 11.01 -11.05 2.18
CA LEU A 131 10.30 -10.60 0.99
C LEU A 131 10.72 -11.41 -0.26
N GLY A 132 12.02 -11.51 -0.55
CA GLY A 132 12.51 -12.21 -1.74
C GLY A 132 12.16 -13.70 -1.76
N VAL A 133 12.27 -14.41 -0.63
CA VAL A 133 11.85 -15.83 -0.52
C VAL A 133 10.36 -16.00 -0.79
N ASN A 134 9.52 -15.10 -0.28
CA ASN A 134 8.07 -15.21 -0.49
C ASN A 134 7.66 -14.85 -1.93
N ILE A 135 8.35 -13.92 -2.59
CA ILE A 135 8.15 -13.66 -4.03
C ILE A 135 8.52 -14.90 -4.88
N ILE A 136 9.61 -15.60 -4.54
CA ILE A 136 9.99 -16.87 -5.19
C ILE A 136 8.92 -17.95 -5.00
N LEU A 137 8.43 -18.14 -3.76
CA LEU A 137 7.39 -19.12 -3.46
C LEU A 137 6.08 -18.77 -4.20
N TRP A 138 5.67 -17.50 -4.18
CA TRP A 138 4.49 -17.01 -4.90
C TRP A 138 4.58 -17.26 -6.41
N GLY A 139 5.71 -16.92 -7.05
CA GLY A 139 5.95 -17.20 -8.47
C GLY A 139 5.94 -18.71 -8.79
N LEU A 140 6.47 -19.54 -7.90
CA LEU A 140 6.43 -21.01 -8.03
C LEU A 140 5.00 -21.56 -7.92
N PHE A 141 4.20 -21.08 -6.96
CA PHE A 141 2.79 -21.44 -6.86
C PHE A 141 1.95 -20.91 -8.04
N LEU A 142 2.36 -19.80 -8.67
CA LEU A 142 1.77 -19.33 -9.91
C LEU A 142 2.04 -20.29 -11.07
N MET A 143 3.30 -20.71 -11.27
CA MET A 143 3.65 -21.70 -12.30
C MET A 143 2.91 -23.03 -12.10
N LEU A 144 2.72 -23.47 -10.84
CA LEU A 144 1.95 -24.67 -10.54
C LEU A 144 0.46 -24.58 -10.91
N GLN A 145 -0.14 -23.38 -10.96
CA GLN A 145 -1.54 -23.22 -11.40
C GLN A 145 -1.75 -23.64 -12.86
N ALA A 146 -0.74 -23.52 -13.73
CA ALA A 146 -0.80 -23.99 -15.12
C ALA A 146 -0.88 -25.53 -15.24
N ALA A 147 -0.44 -26.26 -14.20
CA ALA A 147 -0.51 -27.72 -14.13
C ALA A 147 -1.84 -28.24 -13.54
N ALA A 148 -2.69 -27.36 -13.00
CA ALA A 148 -3.98 -27.74 -12.45
C ALA A 148 -4.92 -28.26 -13.54
N LYS A 149 -5.58 -29.40 -13.25
CA LYS A 149 -6.56 -30.04 -14.15
C LYS A 149 -8.00 -29.92 -13.63
N ASN A 150 -8.16 -29.69 -12.32
CA ASN A 150 -9.46 -29.67 -11.66
C ASN A 150 -9.67 -28.34 -10.92
N PHE A 151 -10.93 -27.88 -10.83
CA PHE A 151 -11.34 -26.72 -10.03
C PHE A 151 -10.74 -26.71 -8.62
N THR A 152 -10.81 -27.83 -7.90
CA THR A 152 -10.29 -27.97 -6.52
C THR A 152 -8.77 -27.76 -6.45
N GLN A 153 -8.01 -28.24 -7.44
CA GLN A 153 -6.56 -28.04 -7.48
C GLN A 153 -6.23 -26.56 -7.69
N LEU A 154 -6.94 -25.90 -8.61
CA LEU A 154 -6.77 -24.48 -8.89
C LEU A 154 -7.16 -23.62 -7.67
N VAL A 155 -8.23 -23.97 -6.95
CA VAL A 155 -8.64 -23.33 -5.68
C VAL A 155 -7.58 -23.47 -4.60
N VAL A 156 -7.01 -24.66 -4.38
CA VAL A 156 -5.98 -24.88 -3.36
C VAL A 156 -4.72 -24.08 -3.69
N LEU A 157 -4.26 -24.13 -4.95
CA LEU A 157 -3.11 -23.36 -5.40
C LEU A 157 -3.35 -21.84 -5.30
N ARG A 158 -4.57 -21.38 -5.56
CA ARG A 158 -5.03 -19.99 -5.36
C ARG A 158 -4.98 -19.53 -3.91
N VAL A 159 -5.36 -20.38 -2.96
CA VAL A 159 -5.30 -20.04 -1.53
C VAL A 159 -3.84 -19.96 -1.06
N ILE A 160 -2.99 -20.89 -1.52
CA ILE A 160 -1.56 -20.90 -1.18
C ILE A 160 -0.81 -19.74 -1.84
N SER A 161 -1.11 -19.41 -3.11
CA SER A 161 -0.53 -18.23 -3.77
C SER A 161 -1.00 -16.93 -3.10
N GLY A 162 -2.25 -16.85 -2.64
CA GLY A 162 -2.76 -15.73 -1.85
C GLY A 162 -2.05 -15.56 -0.50
N ALA A 163 -1.68 -16.66 0.16
CA ALA A 163 -0.87 -16.62 1.38
C ALA A 163 0.57 -16.11 1.10
N ALA A 164 1.23 -16.64 0.08
CA ALA A 164 2.57 -16.18 -0.33
C ALA A 164 2.56 -14.71 -0.82
N GLU A 165 1.48 -14.28 -1.50
CA GLU A 165 1.25 -12.90 -1.89
C GLU A 165 1.05 -12.01 -0.66
N ALA A 166 0.22 -12.39 0.31
CA ALA A 166 0.04 -11.60 1.55
C ALA A 166 1.36 -11.34 2.26
N CYS A 167 2.27 -12.32 2.24
CA CYS A 167 3.61 -12.12 2.77
C CYS A 167 4.40 -11.04 2.04
N SER A 168 4.32 -11.02 0.71
CA SER A 168 5.11 -10.13 -0.14
C SER A 168 4.50 -8.74 -0.26
N LYS A 169 3.16 -8.66 -0.34
CA LYS A 169 2.40 -7.41 -0.45
C LYS A 169 2.29 -6.66 0.86
N SER A 170 2.21 -7.35 2.01
CA SER A 170 1.87 -6.75 3.31
C SER A 170 2.42 -5.33 3.43
N ASP A 171 1.52 -4.34 3.37
CA ASP A 171 1.83 -2.91 3.32
C ASP A 171 2.89 -2.51 4.36
N PRO A 172 2.88 -3.04 5.61
CA PRO A 172 3.99 -2.86 6.55
C PRO A 172 5.38 -3.22 6.00
N ALA A 173 5.60 -4.23 5.15
CA ALA A 173 6.92 -4.50 4.58
C ALA A 173 7.41 -3.38 3.66
N PHE A 174 6.59 -2.97 2.67
CA PHE A 174 6.92 -1.87 1.76
C PHE A 174 7.02 -0.52 2.49
N MET A 175 6.11 -0.25 3.44
CA MET A 175 6.14 0.94 4.28
C MET A 175 7.33 0.94 5.25
N LEU A 176 7.70 -0.20 5.83
CA LEU A 176 8.84 -0.35 6.73
C LEU A 176 10.15 -0.10 5.99
N ILE A 177 10.36 -0.75 4.82
CA ILE A 177 11.50 -0.44 3.94
C ILE A 177 11.49 1.06 3.59
N THR A 178 10.35 1.62 3.19
CA THR A 178 10.25 3.06 2.89
C THR A 178 10.62 3.92 4.12
N SER A 179 10.22 3.54 5.33
CA SER A 179 10.53 4.27 6.56
C SER A 179 11.98 4.13 7.03
N MET A 180 12.65 3.01 6.71
CA MET A 180 14.06 2.75 7.04
C MET A 180 15.04 3.55 6.19
N PHE A 181 14.61 4.04 5.03
CA PHE A 181 15.48 4.76 4.08
C PHE A 181 15.03 6.20 3.78
N TYR A 182 13.76 6.56 4.04
CA TYR A 182 13.21 7.89 3.75
C TYR A 182 12.70 8.64 4.98
N THR A 183 13.01 9.93 5.03
CA THR A 183 12.52 10.85 6.05
C THR A 183 11.00 11.07 5.96
N ARG A 184 10.38 11.47 7.07
CA ARG A 184 8.92 11.62 7.20
C ARG A 184 8.29 12.52 6.13
N ARG A 185 9.03 13.54 5.66
CA ARG A 185 8.64 14.44 4.56
C ARG A 185 8.71 13.81 3.17
N GLN A 186 9.56 12.81 2.96
CA GLN A 186 9.76 12.14 1.66
C GLN A 186 8.86 10.93 1.46
N GLN A 187 8.47 10.25 2.55
CA GLN A 187 7.64 9.04 2.51
C GLN A 187 6.39 9.17 1.60
N PRO A 188 5.56 10.23 1.66
CA PRO A 188 4.34 10.30 0.84
C PRO A 188 4.60 10.33 -0.67
N ILE A 189 5.61 11.11 -1.11
CA ILE A 189 6.00 11.20 -2.53
C ILE A 189 6.57 9.85 -3.00
N ARG A 190 7.38 9.21 -2.17
CA ARG A 190 8.01 7.91 -2.46
C ARG A 190 6.99 6.77 -2.54
N ILE A 191 5.98 6.79 -1.67
CA ILE A 191 4.83 5.88 -1.71
C ILE A 191 4.04 6.08 -3.01
N GLY A 192 3.70 7.33 -3.36
CA GLY A 192 3.01 7.63 -4.62
C GLY A 192 3.77 7.14 -5.87
N LEU A 193 5.10 7.26 -5.87
CA LEU A 193 5.94 6.80 -6.99
C LEU A 193 5.91 5.28 -7.17
N TRP A 194 6.09 4.47 -6.11
CA TRP A 194 6.01 3.01 -6.28
C TRP A 194 4.56 2.53 -6.49
N TYR A 195 3.56 3.23 -5.93
CA TYR A 195 2.15 2.91 -6.18
C TYR A 195 1.74 3.20 -7.64
N THR A 196 2.39 4.14 -8.33
CA THR A 196 2.20 4.40 -9.76
C THR A 196 2.50 3.16 -10.62
N ALA A 197 3.39 2.26 -10.15
CA ALA A 197 3.68 1.00 -10.82
C ALA A 197 2.47 0.06 -10.92
N ASN A 198 1.38 0.31 -10.18
CA ASN A 198 0.09 -0.33 -10.36
C ASN A 198 -0.44 -0.20 -11.80
N GLY A 199 -0.49 1.03 -12.33
CA GLY A 199 -0.94 1.30 -13.68
C GLY A 199 0.04 0.77 -14.73
N LEU A 200 1.34 0.87 -14.48
CA LEU A 200 2.36 0.25 -15.33
C LEU A 200 2.24 -1.29 -15.35
N GLY A 201 1.90 -1.91 -14.23
CA GLY A 201 1.62 -3.35 -14.15
C GLY A 201 0.46 -3.78 -15.03
N ILE A 202 -0.64 -3.02 -15.07
CA ILE A 202 -1.76 -3.28 -16.00
C ILE A 202 -1.29 -3.20 -17.46
N ALA A 203 -0.51 -2.17 -17.80
CA ALA A 203 -0.02 -1.99 -19.16
C ALA A 203 0.96 -3.09 -19.59
N LEU A 204 1.88 -3.48 -18.70
CA LEU A 204 2.80 -4.59 -18.92
C LEU A 204 2.06 -5.93 -19.00
N GLY A 205 1.05 -6.16 -18.16
CA GLY A 205 0.19 -7.35 -18.24
C GLY A 205 -0.58 -7.44 -19.55
N GLY A 206 -1.13 -6.32 -20.05
CA GLY A 206 -1.78 -6.28 -21.36
C GLY A 206 -0.82 -6.57 -22.53
N LEU A 207 0.43 -6.07 -22.44
CA LEU A 207 1.48 -6.36 -23.42
C LEU A 207 1.96 -7.83 -23.37
N LEU A 208 2.14 -8.38 -22.17
CA LEU A 208 2.49 -9.80 -21.98
C LEU A 208 1.38 -10.69 -22.52
N GLY A 209 0.12 -10.46 -22.13
CA GLY A 209 -1.04 -11.20 -22.64
C GLY A 209 -1.21 -11.09 -24.16
N TYR A 210 -0.89 -9.94 -24.78
CA TYR A 210 -0.84 -9.81 -26.23
C TYR A 210 0.24 -10.71 -26.86
N GLY A 211 1.46 -10.72 -26.31
CA GLY A 211 2.55 -11.58 -26.78
C GLY A 211 2.24 -13.07 -26.58
N ILE A 212 1.68 -13.44 -25.43
CA ILE A 212 1.34 -14.82 -25.07
C ILE A 212 0.17 -15.34 -25.92
N GLY A 213 -0.80 -14.47 -26.26
CA GLY A 213 -1.87 -14.79 -27.20
C GLY A 213 -1.41 -15.10 -28.63
N HIS A 214 -0.16 -14.78 -29.01
CA HIS A 214 0.43 -15.19 -30.29
C HIS A 214 1.17 -16.54 -30.23
N ILE A 215 1.36 -17.12 -29.05
CA ILE A 215 2.08 -18.40 -28.88
C ILE A 215 1.16 -19.56 -29.29
N GLN A 216 1.30 -20.03 -30.53
CA GLN A 216 0.69 -21.27 -31.00
C GLN A 216 1.51 -22.48 -30.53
N GLY A 217 1.40 -22.82 -29.25
CA GLY A 217 2.05 -23.96 -28.62
C GLY A 217 1.11 -25.15 -28.37
N ALA A 218 1.66 -26.25 -27.87
CA ALA A 218 0.91 -27.47 -27.53
C ALA A 218 0.09 -27.37 -26.23
N LEU A 219 0.13 -26.23 -25.54
CA LEU A 219 -0.63 -25.93 -24.32
C LEU A 219 -1.57 -24.74 -24.61
N SER A 220 -2.74 -24.74 -23.97
CA SER A 220 -3.70 -23.64 -24.03
C SER A 220 -3.07 -22.31 -23.59
N SER A 221 -3.37 -21.21 -24.26
CA SER A 221 -2.70 -19.90 -24.04
C SER A 221 -2.75 -19.41 -22.59
N TRP A 222 -3.83 -19.72 -21.84
CA TRP A 222 -3.92 -19.36 -20.42
C TRP A 222 -2.86 -20.05 -19.53
N LYS A 223 -2.35 -21.24 -19.91
CA LYS A 223 -1.28 -21.93 -19.18
C LYS A 223 0.07 -21.23 -19.37
N TYR A 224 0.34 -20.74 -20.58
CA TYR A 224 1.53 -19.93 -20.85
C TYR A 224 1.51 -18.61 -20.05
N GLU A 225 0.35 -18.00 -19.85
CA GLU A 225 0.18 -16.80 -19.01
C GLU A 225 0.71 -17.04 -17.58
N PHE A 226 0.19 -18.05 -16.87
CA PHE A 226 0.63 -18.40 -15.51
C PHE A 226 2.09 -18.88 -15.45
N LEU A 227 2.58 -19.60 -16.46
CA LEU A 227 3.98 -20.06 -16.50
C LEU A 227 4.96 -18.89 -16.70
N ILE A 228 4.72 -18.02 -17.68
CA ILE A 228 5.64 -16.93 -18.03
C ILE A 228 5.65 -15.87 -16.93
N ILE A 229 4.48 -15.45 -16.45
CA ILE A 229 4.38 -14.48 -15.35
C ILE A 229 5.00 -15.08 -14.09
N GLY A 230 4.74 -16.35 -13.79
CA GLY A 230 5.27 -17.02 -12.59
C GLY A 230 6.80 -17.17 -12.64
N ALA A 231 7.35 -17.48 -13.81
CA ALA A 231 8.80 -17.52 -14.04
C ALA A 231 9.44 -16.13 -13.88
N LEU A 232 8.83 -15.08 -14.43
CA LEU A 232 9.30 -13.70 -14.29
C LEU A 232 9.24 -13.21 -12.83
N CYS A 233 8.14 -13.49 -12.10
CA CYS A 233 8.03 -13.23 -10.67
C CYS A 233 9.12 -13.97 -9.87
N THR A 234 9.36 -15.25 -10.19
CA THR A 234 10.38 -16.07 -9.53
C THR A 234 11.79 -15.53 -9.78
N ALA A 235 12.13 -15.19 -11.02
CA ALA A 235 13.40 -14.58 -11.39
C ALA A 235 13.60 -13.22 -10.70
N TRP A 236 12.53 -12.41 -10.61
CA TRP A 236 12.57 -11.15 -9.88
C TRP A 236 12.79 -11.34 -8.37
N GLY A 237 12.18 -12.37 -7.77
CA GLY A 237 12.43 -12.74 -6.38
C GLY A 237 13.90 -13.05 -6.08
N PHE A 238 14.59 -13.77 -6.98
CA PHE A 238 16.05 -13.97 -6.89
C PHE A 238 16.84 -12.66 -7.02
N ILE A 239 16.44 -11.75 -7.91
CA ILE A 239 17.06 -10.42 -8.04
C ILE A 239 16.89 -9.62 -6.74
N ILE A 240 15.70 -9.63 -6.13
CA ILE A 240 15.43 -8.97 -4.85
C ILE A 240 16.31 -9.53 -3.72
N LEU A 241 16.52 -10.85 -3.65
CA LEU A 241 17.43 -11.46 -2.65
C LEU A 241 18.88 -10.99 -2.75
N VAL A 242 19.34 -10.57 -3.93
CA VAL A 242 20.72 -10.12 -4.18
C VAL A 242 20.84 -8.60 -4.10
N LEU A 243 19.85 -7.86 -4.62
CA LEU A 243 19.91 -6.43 -4.85
C LEU A 243 19.32 -5.59 -3.71
N LEU A 244 18.30 -6.09 -2.99
CA LEU A 244 17.60 -5.33 -1.96
C LEU A 244 18.34 -5.45 -0.61
N PRO A 245 18.88 -4.35 -0.04
CA PRO A 245 19.58 -4.41 1.24
C PRO A 245 18.62 -4.51 2.43
N ASP A 246 18.91 -5.40 3.38
CA ASP A 246 18.11 -5.61 4.60
C ASP A 246 18.03 -4.36 5.52
N SER A 247 19.02 -3.45 5.47
CA SER A 247 19.10 -2.23 6.29
C SER A 247 20.09 -1.23 5.69
N PRO A 248 19.96 0.09 5.91
CA PRO A 248 20.98 1.07 5.53
C PRO A 248 22.37 0.78 6.13
N VAL A 249 22.46 0.06 7.25
CA VAL A 249 23.73 -0.34 7.90
C VAL A 249 24.40 -1.51 7.18
N THR A 250 23.61 -2.47 6.68
CA THR A 250 24.09 -3.66 5.95
C THR A 250 24.15 -3.45 4.43
N ALA A 251 23.76 -2.27 3.94
CA ALA A 251 23.63 -1.99 2.51
C ALA A 251 24.99 -2.00 1.78
N ARG A 252 25.29 -3.13 1.13
CA ARG A 252 26.58 -3.45 0.48
C ARG A 252 27.05 -2.39 -0.52
N ASN A 253 26.12 -1.70 -1.18
CA ASN A 253 26.40 -0.71 -2.24
C ASN A 253 26.73 0.70 -1.72
N PHE A 254 26.71 0.92 -0.39
CA PHE A 254 27.01 2.22 0.23
C PHE A 254 28.38 2.20 0.92
N SER A 255 29.10 3.31 0.77
CA SER A 255 30.38 3.54 1.47
C SER A 255 30.17 3.76 2.98
N PRO A 256 31.19 3.59 3.83
CA PRO A 256 31.05 3.80 5.28
C PRO A 256 30.48 5.19 5.63
N ARG A 257 30.96 6.24 4.96
CA ARG A 257 30.47 7.63 5.11
C ARG A 257 29.02 7.81 4.65
N GLU A 258 28.62 7.15 3.56
CA GLU A 258 27.23 7.17 3.08
C GLU A 258 26.27 6.46 4.06
N ARG A 259 26.68 5.33 4.65
CA ARG A 259 25.88 4.61 5.65
C ARG A 259 25.69 5.42 6.92
N TRP A 260 26.78 6.02 7.42
CA TRP A 260 26.73 6.92 8.57
C TRP A 260 25.78 8.11 8.31
N LEU A 261 25.89 8.75 7.14
CA LEU A 261 25.03 9.87 6.75
C LEU A 261 23.56 9.45 6.60
N ALA A 262 23.28 8.24 6.10
CA ALA A 262 21.93 7.69 6.03
C ALA A 262 21.31 7.51 7.43
N VAL A 263 22.05 6.92 8.38
CA VAL A 263 21.60 6.72 9.77
C VAL A 263 21.43 8.06 10.49
N GLN A 264 22.39 8.98 10.36
CA GLN A 264 22.33 10.31 10.96
C GLN A 264 21.09 11.09 10.48
N ARG A 265 20.79 11.05 9.18
CA ARG A 265 19.60 11.67 8.59
C ARG A 265 18.28 11.09 9.11
N LEU A 266 18.29 9.83 9.57
CA LEU A 266 17.11 9.23 10.20
C LEU A 266 16.95 9.63 11.67
N ARG A 267 18.05 9.97 12.37
CA ARG A 267 18.05 10.41 13.77
C ARG A 267 17.13 11.61 14.02
N ASP A 268 17.15 12.58 13.11
CA ASP A 268 16.35 13.81 13.20
C ASP A 268 14.84 13.58 13.01
N ASN A 269 14.40 12.43 12.47
CA ASN A 269 12.96 12.16 12.34
C ASN A 269 12.27 11.89 13.68
N GLN A 270 13.03 11.62 14.76
CA GLN A 270 12.51 11.18 16.06
C GLN A 270 11.45 10.08 15.94
N THR A 271 11.59 9.21 14.93
CA THR A 271 10.80 7.99 14.81
C THR A 271 11.23 7.09 15.94
N GLY A 272 10.52 7.20 17.07
CA GLY A 272 10.77 6.43 18.27
C GLY A 272 10.99 4.97 17.91
N VAL A 273 12.10 4.42 18.41
CA VAL A 273 12.49 3.02 18.25
C VAL A 273 11.25 2.16 18.39
N GLU A 274 10.98 1.33 17.37
CA GLU A 274 9.77 0.52 17.20
C GLU A 274 9.12 0.20 18.55
N ASN A 275 7.98 0.83 18.87
CA ASN A 275 7.33 0.57 20.15
C ASN A 275 6.56 -0.76 20.02
N LYS A 276 7.30 -1.88 20.11
CA LYS A 276 6.82 -3.26 19.90
C LYS A 276 5.77 -3.69 20.94
N THR A 277 5.55 -2.86 21.95
CA THR A 277 4.48 -3.03 22.94
C THR A 277 3.15 -2.54 22.37
N ILE A 278 2.36 -3.48 21.83
CA ILE A 278 0.94 -3.26 21.52
C ILE A 278 0.22 -2.93 22.83
N LYS A 279 -0.23 -1.68 23.01
CA LYS A 279 -0.96 -1.24 24.20
C LYS A 279 -2.43 -1.65 24.06
N PRO A 280 -2.98 -2.57 24.89
CA PRO A 280 -4.36 -3.02 24.74
C PRO A 280 -5.39 -1.90 24.96
N THR A 281 -5.06 -0.87 25.75
CA THR A 281 -5.86 0.35 25.89
C THR A 281 -6.00 1.13 24.58
N GLN A 282 -4.92 1.27 23.81
CA GLN A 282 -4.95 1.89 22.49
C GLN A 282 -5.69 1.02 21.45
N VAL A 283 -5.65 -0.32 21.59
CA VAL A 283 -6.46 -1.23 20.74
C VAL A 283 -7.95 -1.04 21.01
N LEU A 284 -8.36 -1.01 22.27
CA LEU A 284 -9.77 -0.78 22.64
C LEU A 284 -10.24 0.60 22.18
N GLU A 285 -9.41 1.64 22.34
CA GLU A 285 -9.74 2.98 21.84
C GLU A 285 -9.88 3.01 20.30
N ALA A 286 -9.04 2.27 19.57
CA ALA A 286 -9.14 2.15 18.11
C ALA A 286 -10.47 1.49 17.68
N LEU A 287 -10.86 0.40 18.34
CA LEU A 287 -12.12 -0.31 18.02
C LEU A 287 -13.37 0.49 18.40
N LEU A 288 -13.28 1.37 19.40
CA LEU A 288 -14.34 2.30 19.81
C LEU A 288 -14.33 3.63 19.04
N ASP A 289 -13.44 3.81 18.06
CA ASP A 289 -13.37 5.04 17.27
C ASP A 289 -14.14 4.93 15.95
N TRP A 290 -15.15 5.79 15.77
CA TRP A 290 -15.93 5.87 14.53
C TRP A 290 -15.06 6.10 13.30
N LYS A 291 -13.90 6.78 13.44
CA LYS A 291 -12.96 7.02 12.34
C LYS A 291 -12.45 5.70 11.76
N VAL A 292 -12.15 4.72 12.60
CA VAL A 292 -11.63 3.40 12.21
C VAL A 292 -12.66 2.61 11.42
N TRP A 293 -13.93 2.65 11.85
CA TRP A 293 -15.03 2.05 11.13
C TRP A 293 -15.30 2.73 9.77
N VAL A 294 -15.19 4.06 9.70
CA VAL A 294 -15.27 4.78 8.40
C VAL A 294 -14.13 4.37 7.47
N PHE A 295 -12.88 4.22 7.96
CA PHE A 295 -11.78 3.72 7.12
C PHE A 295 -11.97 2.26 6.68
N LEU A 296 -12.55 1.38 7.51
CA LEU A 296 -12.94 0.03 7.09
C LEU A 296 -13.99 0.07 5.98
N LEU A 297 -15.03 0.89 6.13
CA LEU A 297 -16.09 1.03 5.15
C LEU A 297 -15.59 1.65 3.83
N LEU A 298 -14.70 2.63 3.88
CA LEU A 298 -14.01 3.18 2.70
C LEU A 298 -13.14 2.12 2.01
N GLY A 299 -12.41 1.32 2.77
CA GLY A 299 -11.63 0.19 2.26
C GLY A 299 -12.51 -0.83 1.53
N LEU A 300 -13.70 -1.12 2.09
CA LEU A 300 -14.67 -2.03 1.50
C LEU A 300 -15.33 -1.45 0.24
N SER A 301 -15.86 -0.22 0.30
CA SER A 301 -16.55 0.41 -0.84
C SER A 301 -15.62 0.63 -2.02
N GLY A 302 -14.40 1.15 -1.79
CA GLY A 302 -13.44 1.41 -2.86
C GLY A 302 -12.87 0.14 -3.52
N ASN A 303 -12.94 -1.02 -2.84
CA ASN A 303 -12.41 -2.28 -3.38
C ASN A 303 -13.46 -3.22 -4.00
N ILE A 304 -14.76 -2.96 -3.84
CA ILE A 304 -15.79 -3.65 -4.63
C ILE A 304 -15.57 -3.42 -6.14
N PRO A 305 -15.36 -2.17 -6.63
CA PRO A 305 -14.94 -1.91 -8.00
C PRO A 305 -13.62 -2.58 -8.37
N ASN A 306 -12.60 -2.55 -7.48
CA ASN A 306 -11.30 -3.18 -7.76
C ASN A 306 -11.44 -4.67 -8.03
N GLY A 307 -12.15 -5.41 -7.17
CA GLY A 307 -12.35 -6.86 -7.32
C GLY A 307 -13.12 -7.23 -8.60
N GLY A 308 -14.14 -6.43 -8.94
CA GLY A 308 -14.90 -6.56 -10.19
C GLY A 308 -14.05 -6.30 -11.44
N ILE A 309 -13.49 -5.10 -11.56
CA ILE A 309 -12.74 -4.68 -12.75
C ILE A 309 -11.47 -5.52 -12.95
N SER A 310 -10.73 -5.85 -11.89
CA SER A 310 -9.47 -6.61 -12.02
C SER A 310 -9.66 -8.03 -12.56
N ASN A 311 -10.81 -8.66 -12.28
CA ASN A 311 -11.09 -10.05 -12.67
C ASN A 311 -12.01 -10.16 -13.90
N PHE A 312 -12.88 -9.18 -14.15
CA PHE A 312 -13.82 -9.18 -15.28
C PHE A 312 -13.52 -8.12 -16.34
N GLY A 313 -12.49 -7.26 -16.17
CA GLY A 313 -12.19 -6.16 -17.08
C GLY A 313 -11.98 -6.58 -18.53
N THR A 314 -11.20 -7.64 -18.78
CA THR A 314 -11.01 -8.20 -20.12
C THR A 314 -12.31 -8.78 -20.71
N LEU A 315 -13.12 -9.46 -19.88
CA LEU A 315 -14.42 -10.02 -20.29
C LEU A 315 -15.42 -8.92 -20.66
N ILE A 316 -15.38 -7.77 -19.96
CA ILE A 316 -16.20 -6.59 -20.27
C ILE A 316 -15.77 -5.98 -21.61
N ILE A 317 -14.47 -5.79 -21.84
CA ILE A 317 -13.93 -5.26 -23.11
C ILE A 317 -14.22 -6.21 -24.28
N SER A 318 -14.00 -7.52 -24.11
CA SER A 318 -14.35 -8.53 -25.12
C SER A 318 -15.85 -8.51 -25.43
N GLY A 319 -16.70 -8.30 -24.41
CA GLY A 319 -18.14 -8.07 -24.53
C GLY A 319 -18.55 -6.83 -25.34
N PHE A 320 -17.62 -5.93 -25.70
CA PHE A 320 -17.87 -4.84 -26.64
C PHE A 320 -17.69 -5.26 -28.12
N GLY A 321 -17.32 -6.52 -28.39
CA GLY A 321 -17.12 -7.04 -29.74
C GLY A 321 -15.70 -6.81 -30.29
N PHE A 322 -14.70 -6.72 -29.41
CA PHE A 322 -13.27 -6.76 -29.79
C PHE A 322 -12.75 -8.20 -29.77
N SER A 323 -11.76 -8.52 -30.60
CA SER A 323 -11.07 -9.82 -30.55
C SER A 323 -10.28 -9.96 -29.23
N THR A 324 -9.91 -11.18 -28.87
CA THR A 324 -9.12 -11.48 -27.65
C THR A 324 -7.78 -10.72 -27.63
N LEU A 325 -7.06 -10.69 -28.75
CA LEU A 325 -5.80 -9.96 -28.90
C LEU A 325 -5.96 -8.44 -28.85
N VAL A 326 -7.04 -7.89 -29.41
CA VAL A 326 -7.31 -6.44 -29.27
C VAL A 326 -7.73 -6.13 -27.82
N THR A 327 -8.45 -7.03 -27.16
CA THR A 327 -8.89 -6.91 -25.77
C THR A 327 -7.71 -6.83 -24.79
N THR A 328 -6.65 -7.62 -24.96
CA THR A 328 -5.42 -7.50 -24.15
C THR A 328 -4.72 -6.16 -24.40
N LEU A 329 -4.60 -5.74 -25.66
CA LEU A 329 -3.96 -4.48 -26.03
C LEU A 329 -4.70 -3.24 -25.47
N MET A 330 -6.04 -3.28 -25.39
CA MET A 330 -6.85 -2.20 -24.81
C MET A 330 -6.65 -2.02 -23.28
N GLN A 331 -5.96 -2.94 -22.60
CA GLN A 331 -5.57 -2.71 -21.20
C GLN A 331 -4.34 -1.79 -21.08
N ILE A 332 -3.55 -1.59 -22.16
CA ILE A 332 -2.39 -0.69 -22.13
C ILE A 332 -2.78 0.77 -21.90
N PRO A 333 -3.73 1.38 -22.67
CA PRO A 333 -4.19 2.74 -22.39
C PRO A 333 -4.83 2.88 -21.01
N TYR A 334 -5.51 1.84 -20.52
CA TYR A 334 -6.10 1.82 -19.17
C TYR A 334 -5.03 1.92 -18.08
N GLY A 335 -3.98 1.11 -18.17
CA GLY A 335 -2.86 1.15 -17.23
C GLY A 335 -2.10 2.48 -17.23
N VAL A 336 -1.86 3.05 -18.42
CA VAL A 336 -1.24 4.38 -18.55
C VAL A 336 -2.12 5.47 -17.95
N PHE A 337 -3.44 5.45 -18.18
CA PHE A 337 -4.37 6.40 -17.58
C PHE A 337 -4.37 6.32 -16.05
N ILE A 338 -4.38 5.11 -15.48
CA ILE A 338 -4.26 4.88 -14.03
C ILE A 338 -2.97 5.48 -13.48
N ALA A 339 -1.83 5.21 -14.12
CA ALA A 339 -0.54 5.77 -13.69
C ALA A 339 -0.54 7.31 -13.71
N LEU A 340 -1.09 7.93 -14.77
CA LEU A 340 -1.22 9.38 -14.87
C LEU A 340 -2.14 9.97 -13.79
N MET A 341 -3.29 9.32 -13.49
CA MET A 341 -4.20 9.77 -12.44
C MET A 341 -3.57 9.68 -11.03
N ILE A 342 -2.80 8.63 -10.74
CA ILE A 342 -2.06 8.49 -9.47
C ILE A 342 -0.99 9.59 -9.35
N LEU A 343 -0.18 9.81 -10.38
CA LEU A 343 0.83 10.87 -10.37
C LEU A 343 0.20 12.26 -10.19
N LEU A 344 -0.92 12.52 -10.87
CA LEU A 344 -1.65 13.78 -10.78
C LEU A 344 -2.24 13.98 -9.38
N SER A 345 -2.78 12.94 -8.73
CA SER A 345 -3.32 13.05 -7.38
C SER A 345 -2.23 13.33 -6.34
N VAL A 346 -1.06 12.70 -6.47
CA VAL A 346 0.11 12.93 -5.62
C VAL A 346 0.63 14.37 -5.80
N TYR A 347 0.76 14.83 -7.05
CA TYR A 347 1.19 16.21 -7.37
C TYR A 347 0.23 17.27 -6.83
N ILE A 348 -1.09 17.08 -7.01
CA ILE A 348 -2.12 18.00 -6.52
C ILE A 348 -2.13 18.01 -4.98
N ASN A 349 -2.00 16.85 -4.32
CA ASN A 349 -1.96 16.74 -2.86
C ASN A 349 -0.70 17.36 -2.22
N ASP A 350 0.42 17.42 -2.94
CA ASP A 350 1.66 18.08 -2.49
C ASP A 350 1.59 19.61 -2.66
N ARG A 351 0.89 20.09 -3.70
CA ARG A 351 0.79 21.52 -4.03
C ARG A 351 -0.35 22.26 -3.33
N LEU A 352 -1.42 21.58 -2.92
CA LEU A 352 -2.57 22.22 -2.26
C LEU A 352 -2.33 22.43 -0.75
N PRO A 353 -2.93 23.47 -0.15
CA PRO A 353 -2.84 23.70 1.27
C PRO A 353 -3.47 22.56 2.08
N PRO A 354 -3.01 22.31 3.32
CA PRO A 354 -3.63 21.33 4.21
C PRO A 354 -5.11 21.68 4.43
N ASN A 355 -5.97 20.65 4.53
CA ASN A 355 -7.44 20.70 4.65
C ASN A 355 -8.28 20.67 3.35
N ASN A 356 -7.67 20.36 2.20
CA ASN A 356 -8.39 20.12 0.93
C ASN A 356 -8.41 18.65 0.47
N ARG A 357 -7.87 17.69 1.25
CA ARG A 357 -7.60 16.32 0.77
C ARG A 357 -8.88 15.53 0.47
N CYS A 358 -9.93 15.68 1.28
CA CYS A 358 -11.22 15.04 0.99
C CYS A 358 -11.88 15.64 -0.27
N ILE A 359 -11.68 16.94 -0.54
CA ILE A 359 -12.20 17.58 -1.77
C ILE A 359 -11.53 16.98 -3.00
N VAL A 360 -10.20 16.90 -2.99
CA VAL A 360 -9.41 16.31 -4.08
C VAL A 360 -9.85 14.85 -4.30
N THR A 361 -10.02 14.08 -3.22
CA THR A 361 -10.50 12.69 -3.29
C THR A 361 -11.86 12.59 -3.99
N VAL A 362 -12.83 13.44 -3.63
CA VAL A 362 -14.14 13.48 -4.31
C VAL A 362 -13.99 13.87 -5.78
N CYS A 363 -13.15 14.86 -6.12
CA CYS A 363 -12.89 15.25 -7.50
C CYS A 363 -12.31 14.09 -8.35
N PHE A 364 -11.46 13.23 -7.79
CA PHE A 364 -10.95 12.03 -8.48
C PHE A 364 -11.98 10.88 -8.54
N LEU A 365 -13.02 10.86 -7.71
CA LEU A 365 -14.13 9.90 -7.81
C LEU A 365 -15.17 10.27 -8.88
N LEU A 366 -15.35 11.55 -9.21
CA LEU A 366 -16.33 11.98 -10.22
C LEU A 366 -16.12 11.37 -11.62
N PRO A 367 -14.90 11.28 -12.19
CA PRO A 367 -14.66 10.59 -13.46
C PRO A 367 -15.07 9.11 -13.44
N ASN A 368 -14.79 8.40 -12.34
CA ASN A 368 -15.19 7.00 -12.18
C ASN A 368 -16.72 6.83 -12.15
N VAL A 369 -17.43 7.69 -11.41
CA VAL A 369 -18.90 7.71 -11.41
C VAL A 369 -19.46 8.00 -12.81
N ALA A 370 -18.91 8.99 -13.52
CA ALA A 370 -19.30 9.31 -14.90
C ALA A 370 -19.02 8.15 -15.88
N GLY A 371 -17.87 7.49 -15.76
CA GLY A 371 -17.52 6.30 -16.54
C GLY A 371 -18.46 5.12 -16.25
N ALA A 372 -18.81 4.89 -14.99
CA ALA A 372 -19.75 3.86 -14.57
C ALA A 372 -21.17 4.08 -15.14
N PHE A 373 -21.69 5.31 -15.06
CA PHE A 373 -22.97 5.67 -15.68
C PHE A 373 -22.92 5.56 -17.21
N GLY A 374 -21.83 6.01 -17.84
CA GLY A 374 -21.63 5.89 -19.28
C GLY A 374 -21.64 4.43 -19.75
N LEU A 375 -20.99 3.52 -19.02
CA LEU A 375 -21.03 2.07 -19.29
C LEU A 375 -22.44 1.47 -19.19
N CYS A 376 -23.30 2.01 -18.32
CA CYS A 376 -24.68 1.55 -18.15
C CYS A 376 -25.60 2.06 -19.28
N PHE A 377 -25.48 3.33 -19.65
CA PHE A 377 -26.44 4.03 -20.52
C PHE A 377 -26.04 4.11 -22.01
N LEU A 378 -24.77 3.93 -22.39
CA LEU A 378 -24.40 3.99 -23.81
C LEU A 378 -24.98 2.82 -24.63
N PRO A 379 -25.49 3.07 -25.85
CA PRO A 379 -25.87 2.03 -26.79
C PRO A 379 -24.69 1.13 -27.19
N GLU A 380 -24.96 -0.15 -27.45
CA GLU A 380 -23.93 -1.16 -27.73
C GLU A 380 -23.16 -0.89 -29.04
N HIS A 381 -23.76 -0.16 -29.97
CA HIS A 381 -23.12 0.29 -31.21
C HIS A 381 -21.94 1.25 -30.96
N ASN A 382 -21.93 2.02 -29.86
CA ASN A 382 -20.87 2.98 -29.57
C ASN A 382 -19.70 2.35 -28.79
N ARG A 383 -18.98 1.44 -29.45
CA ARG A 383 -17.83 0.70 -28.86
C ARG A 383 -16.75 1.62 -28.30
N VAL A 384 -16.42 2.70 -29.02
CA VAL A 384 -15.40 3.68 -28.62
C VAL A 384 -15.84 4.45 -27.38
N GLY A 385 -17.10 4.91 -27.33
CA GLY A 385 -17.65 5.58 -26.15
C GLY A 385 -17.63 4.70 -24.91
N ARG A 386 -18.05 3.43 -25.02
CA ARG A 386 -18.01 2.47 -23.89
C ARG A 386 -16.58 2.20 -23.41
N LEU A 387 -15.61 2.13 -24.32
CA LEU A 387 -14.20 1.98 -23.98
C LEU A 387 -13.64 3.20 -23.23
N ILE A 388 -13.97 4.43 -23.66
CA ILE A 388 -13.59 5.66 -22.93
C ILE A 388 -14.23 5.68 -21.53
N CYS A 389 -15.52 5.32 -21.43
CA CYS A 389 -16.20 5.20 -20.14
C CYS A 389 -15.56 4.15 -19.21
N TYR A 390 -15.08 3.02 -19.77
CA TYR A 390 -14.28 2.06 -19.02
C TYR A 390 -12.94 2.65 -18.56
N TYR A 391 -12.22 3.38 -19.42
CA TYR A 391 -10.96 4.02 -19.02
C TYR A 391 -11.12 5.04 -17.89
N LEU A 392 -12.20 5.84 -17.93
CA LEU A 392 -12.52 6.80 -16.87
C LEU A 392 -12.72 6.15 -15.49
N THR A 393 -13.06 4.86 -15.40
CA THR A 393 -13.11 4.15 -14.11
C THR A 393 -11.78 4.16 -13.38
N GLY A 394 -10.65 4.18 -14.10
CA GLY A 394 -9.31 4.01 -13.55
C GLY A 394 -8.91 5.05 -12.50
N SER A 395 -9.62 6.19 -12.42
CA SER A 395 -9.37 7.22 -11.40
C SER A 395 -9.60 6.74 -9.96
N TYR A 396 -10.33 5.64 -9.71
CA TYR A 396 -10.53 5.12 -8.34
C TYR A 396 -9.20 4.77 -7.64
N ASN A 397 -8.18 4.31 -8.38
CA ASN A 397 -6.88 3.98 -7.80
C ASN A 397 -6.21 5.22 -7.18
N ALA A 398 -6.40 6.39 -7.81
CA ALA A 398 -5.89 7.65 -7.29
C ALA A 398 -6.61 8.08 -6.01
N SER A 399 -7.93 7.87 -5.94
CA SER A 399 -8.75 8.12 -4.73
C SER A 399 -8.32 7.25 -3.55
N PHE A 400 -8.03 5.97 -3.77
CA PHE A 400 -7.57 5.06 -2.72
C PHE A 400 -6.21 5.50 -2.11
N VAL A 401 -5.26 5.98 -2.93
CA VAL A 401 -3.99 6.55 -2.44
C VAL A 401 -4.23 7.79 -1.56
N LEU A 402 -5.19 8.65 -1.92
CA LEU A 402 -5.55 9.81 -1.11
C LEU A 402 -6.21 9.40 0.21
N ILE A 403 -7.05 8.35 0.22
CA ILE A 403 -7.64 7.81 1.46
C ILE A 403 -6.56 7.28 2.42
N LEU A 404 -5.53 6.59 1.92
CA LEU A 404 -4.38 6.16 2.74
C LEU A 404 -3.58 7.37 3.28
N SER A 405 -3.43 8.43 2.49
CA SER A 405 -2.81 9.70 2.91
C SER A 405 -3.63 10.42 4.01
N ILE A 406 -4.97 10.36 3.92
CA ILE A 406 -5.88 10.89 4.96
C ILE A 406 -5.80 10.03 6.24
N LEU A 407 -5.83 8.70 6.13
CA LEU A 407 -5.69 7.79 7.28
C LEU A 407 -4.39 8.06 8.03
N THR A 408 -3.25 8.03 7.32
CA THR A 408 -1.93 8.18 7.92
C THR A 408 -1.68 9.55 8.57
N ALA A 409 -2.45 10.58 8.20
CA ALA A 409 -2.40 11.93 8.75
C ALA A 409 -3.39 12.19 9.91
N ASN A 410 -4.47 11.41 10.04
CA ASN A 410 -5.53 11.66 11.02
C ASN A 410 -5.49 10.75 12.27
N ILE A 411 -4.63 9.72 12.27
CA ILE A 411 -4.54 8.76 13.38
C ILE A 411 -3.16 8.86 14.03
N ALA A 412 -3.17 9.15 15.33
CA ALA A 412 -2.00 9.22 16.20
C ALA A 412 -2.01 8.08 17.24
N GLY A 413 -0.85 7.80 17.82
CA GLY A 413 -0.59 6.63 18.66
C GLY A 413 -0.17 5.42 17.82
N HIS A 414 0.95 4.78 18.18
CA HIS A 414 1.56 3.70 17.41
C HIS A 414 0.60 2.50 17.24
N THR A 415 0.05 1.99 18.34
CA THR A 415 -0.85 0.83 18.30
C THR A 415 -2.14 1.15 17.54
N LYS A 416 -2.72 2.34 17.76
CA LYS A 416 -3.96 2.77 17.09
C LYS A 416 -3.77 2.82 15.57
N LYS A 417 -2.63 3.36 15.09
CA LYS A 417 -2.31 3.40 13.66
C LYS A 417 -2.15 1.99 13.04
N VAL A 418 -1.53 1.05 13.76
CA VAL A 418 -1.42 -0.35 13.31
C VAL A 418 -2.80 -1.01 13.23
N VAL A 419 -3.67 -0.83 14.23
CA VAL A 419 -5.03 -1.38 14.22
C VAL A 419 -5.87 -0.78 13.09
N THR A 420 -5.82 0.54 12.87
CA THR A 420 -6.60 1.16 11.77
C THR A 420 -6.10 0.73 10.39
N ASN A 421 -4.78 0.58 10.21
CA ASN A 421 -4.23 -0.01 8.99
C ASN A 421 -4.76 -1.44 8.78
N ALA A 422 -4.78 -2.28 9.82
CA ALA A 422 -5.36 -3.63 9.71
C ALA A 422 -6.87 -3.60 9.36
N MET A 423 -7.63 -2.64 9.91
CA MET A 423 -9.07 -2.50 9.66
C MET A 423 -9.39 -2.03 8.24
N ILE A 424 -8.63 -1.07 7.66
CA ILE A 424 -8.79 -0.73 6.23
C ILE A 424 -8.39 -1.90 5.34
N PHE A 425 -7.35 -2.67 5.70
CA PHE A 425 -6.95 -3.86 4.93
C PHE A 425 -7.98 -5.00 4.99
N LEU A 426 -8.64 -5.20 6.13
CA LEU A 426 -9.79 -6.10 6.26
C LEU A 426 -10.92 -5.66 5.31
N GLY A 427 -11.23 -4.35 5.27
CA GLY A 427 -12.16 -3.75 4.31
C GLY A 427 -11.76 -4.00 2.85
N VAL A 428 -10.49 -3.74 2.50
CA VAL A 428 -9.91 -3.99 1.16
C VAL A 428 -10.09 -5.45 0.73
N CYS A 429 -9.83 -6.40 1.62
CA CYS A 429 -10.00 -7.84 1.34
C CYS A 429 -11.48 -8.19 1.19
N ALA A 430 -12.35 -7.74 2.10
CA ALA A 430 -13.79 -7.99 2.05
C ALA A 430 -14.44 -7.41 0.77
N GLY A 431 -14.08 -6.19 0.37
CA GLY A 431 -14.56 -5.58 -0.87
C GLY A 431 -14.13 -6.35 -2.11
N ASN A 432 -12.86 -6.78 -2.16
CA ASN A 432 -12.34 -7.61 -3.24
C ASN A 432 -12.94 -9.03 -3.29
N ILE A 433 -13.34 -9.59 -2.14
CA ILE A 433 -14.09 -10.86 -2.07
C ILE A 433 -15.51 -10.68 -2.60
N ALA A 434 -16.17 -9.57 -2.28
CA ALA A 434 -17.55 -9.29 -2.65
C ALA A 434 -17.71 -8.90 -4.14
N GLY A 435 -16.82 -8.07 -4.68
CA GLY A 435 -16.85 -7.55 -6.06
C GLY A 435 -17.17 -8.61 -7.13
N PRO A 436 -16.43 -9.72 -7.23
CA PRO A 436 -16.65 -10.80 -8.19
C PRO A 436 -18.05 -11.45 -8.17
N PHE A 437 -18.79 -11.38 -7.07
CA PHE A 437 -20.13 -11.96 -6.97
C PHE A 437 -21.23 -11.09 -7.60
N PHE A 438 -20.97 -9.81 -7.83
CA PHE A 438 -21.89 -8.92 -8.56
C PHE A 438 -21.86 -9.17 -10.09
N TYR A 439 -20.81 -9.80 -10.60
CA TYR A 439 -20.64 -10.13 -12.02
C TYR A 439 -21.18 -11.54 -12.32
N LYS A 440 -22.51 -11.65 -12.41
CA LYS A 440 -23.19 -12.91 -12.75
C LYS A 440 -23.01 -13.28 -14.22
N SER A 441 -22.68 -14.55 -14.48
CA SER A 441 -22.58 -15.13 -15.84
C SER A 441 -23.89 -14.99 -16.65
N GLU A 442 -25.04 -15.06 -15.98
CA GLU A 442 -26.39 -14.82 -16.55
C GLU A 442 -26.58 -13.42 -17.17
N GLN A 443 -25.72 -12.45 -16.82
CA GLN A 443 -25.82 -11.06 -17.27
C GLN A 443 -24.72 -10.69 -18.28
N ALA A 444 -23.90 -11.64 -18.73
CA ALA A 444 -22.98 -11.41 -19.83
C ALA A 444 -23.75 -11.05 -21.11
N PRO A 445 -23.25 -10.13 -21.97
CA PRO A 445 -21.98 -9.40 -21.87
C PRO A 445 -22.08 -8.07 -21.10
N ARG A 446 -23.28 -7.61 -20.72
CA ARG A 446 -23.49 -6.25 -20.20
C ARG A 446 -23.21 -6.10 -18.71
N TYR A 447 -23.23 -7.18 -17.94
CA TYR A 447 -22.94 -7.24 -16.49
C TYR A 447 -23.60 -6.12 -15.67
N VAL A 448 -24.89 -5.89 -15.90
CA VAL A 448 -25.65 -4.74 -15.37
C VAL A 448 -25.53 -4.62 -13.85
N LEU A 449 -25.64 -5.72 -13.11
CA LEU A 449 -25.53 -5.72 -11.64
C LEU A 449 -24.10 -5.45 -11.14
N GLY A 450 -23.08 -5.82 -11.92
CA GLY A 450 -21.69 -5.43 -11.68
C GLY A 450 -21.47 -3.93 -11.85
N ILE A 451 -21.96 -3.34 -12.95
CA ILE A 451 -21.88 -1.89 -13.19
C ILE A 451 -22.64 -1.10 -12.11
N TRP A 452 -23.84 -1.54 -11.73
CA TRP A 452 -24.58 -0.91 -10.63
C TRP A 452 -23.87 -1.05 -9.28
N SER A 453 -23.23 -2.19 -8.98
CA SER A 453 -22.42 -2.34 -7.76
C SER A 453 -21.27 -1.33 -7.71
N MET A 454 -20.64 -1.03 -8.85
CA MET A 454 -19.63 0.01 -8.97
C MET A 454 -20.20 1.42 -8.73
N ILE A 455 -21.33 1.77 -9.36
CA ILE A 455 -22.01 3.07 -9.14
C ILE A 455 -22.35 3.24 -7.66
N VAL A 456 -23.03 2.27 -7.05
CA VAL A 456 -23.47 2.35 -5.65
C VAL A 456 -22.28 2.42 -4.69
N SER A 457 -21.23 1.62 -4.92
CA SER A 457 -20.04 1.63 -4.06
C SER A 457 -19.29 2.97 -4.15
N ASN A 458 -19.15 3.54 -5.34
CA ASN A 458 -18.55 4.88 -5.52
C ASN A 458 -19.37 5.98 -4.85
N LEU A 459 -20.71 5.92 -4.91
CA LEU A 459 -21.59 6.89 -4.24
C LEU A 459 -21.50 6.78 -2.71
N ILE A 460 -21.41 5.56 -2.18
CA ILE A 460 -21.13 5.30 -0.76
C ILE A 460 -19.76 5.85 -0.37
N GLU A 461 -18.73 5.63 -1.19
CA GLU A 461 -17.38 6.18 -0.95
C GLU A 461 -17.38 7.71 -0.89
N ILE A 462 -18.03 8.39 -1.85
CA ILE A 462 -18.20 9.85 -1.83
C ILE A 462 -18.93 10.29 -0.55
N ALA A 463 -20.02 9.62 -0.17
CA ALA A 463 -20.77 9.96 1.04
C ALA A 463 -19.92 9.78 2.31
N LEU A 464 -19.12 8.72 2.40
CA LEU A 464 -18.20 8.46 3.51
C LEU A 464 -17.05 9.49 3.57
N VAL A 465 -16.47 9.89 2.44
CA VAL A 465 -15.43 10.94 2.38
C VAL A 465 -16.00 12.31 2.78
N VAL A 466 -17.22 12.64 2.35
CA VAL A 466 -17.91 13.88 2.75
C VAL A 466 -18.27 13.84 4.24
N PHE A 467 -18.77 12.73 4.75
CA PHE A 467 -19.04 12.53 6.17
C PHE A 467 -17.77 12.68 7.03
N LEU A 468 -16.68 12.03 6.63
CA LEU A 468 -15.37 12.15 7.26
C LEU A 468 -14.92 13.62 7.30
N ARG A 469 -14.99 14.34 6.17
CA ARG A 469 -14.65 15.76 6.09
C ARG A 469 -15.48 16.61 7.06
N ILE A 470 -16.79 16.43 7.10
CA ILE A 470 -17.70 17.19 7.99
C ILE A 470 -17.35 16.93 9.46
N MET A 471 -17.16 15.66 9.84
CA MET A 471 -16.89 15.28 11.23
C MET A 471 -15.49 15.70 11.70
N LEU A 472 -14.46 15.60 10.85
CA LEU A 472 -13.11 16.10 11.17
C LEU A 472 -13.09 17.64 11.28
N ALA A 473 -13.80 18.35 10.40
CA ALA A 473 -13.94 19.81 10.48
C ALA A 473 -14.74 20.25 11.72
N TRP A 474 -15.80 19.52 12.08
CA TRP A 474 -16.56 19.77 13.32
C TRP A 474 -15.70 19.52 14.58
N GLU A 475 -14.94 18.43 14.61
CA GLU A 475 -14.09 18.12 15.76
C GLU A 475 -12.93 19.11 15.91
N ASN A 476 -12.33 19.58 14.80
CA ASN A 476 -11.37 20.69 14.83
C ASN A 476 -12.00 21.97 15.40
N ARG A 477 -13.18 22.39 14.91
CA ARG A 477 -13.89 23.57 15.43
C ARG A 477 -14.25 23.45 16.92
N ARG A 478 -14.60 22.24 17.37
CA ARG A 478 -14.85 21.96 18.79
C ARG A 478 -13.57 22.12 19.62
N ARG A 479 -12.43 21.61 19.13
CA ARG A 479 -11.12 21.77 19.78
C ARG A 479 -10.66 23.24 19.81
N ASP A 480 -10.88 23.98 18.72
CA ASP A 480 -10.66 25.45 18.70
C ASP A 480 -11.46 26.17 19.78
N ALA A 481 -12.76 25.88 19.90
CA ALA A 481 -13.63 26.51 20.88
C ALA A 481 -13.30 26.14 22.34
N VAL A 482 -12.66 25.00 22.60
CA VAL A 482 -12.14 24.63 23.93
C VAL A 482 -10.80 25.33 24.20
N GLN A 483 -9.87 25.28 23.25
CA GLN A 483 -8.55 25.92 23.39
C GLN A 483 -8.63 27.46 23.50
N GLN A 484 -9.66 28.09 22.93
CA GLN A 484 -9.96 29.51 23.12
C GLN A 484 -10.61 29.84 24.48
N ARG A 485 -11.15 28.86 25.21
CA ARG A 485 -11.76 29.05 26.54
C ARG A 485 -10.78 28.80 27.68
N GLU A 486 -9.78 27.94 27.48
CA GLU A 486 -8.82 27.50 28.51
C GLU A 486 -7.55 28.37 28.59
N ASN A 487 -7.62 29.60 28.08
CA ASN A 487 -6.62 30.70 28.16
C ASN A 487 -5.20 30.30 28.64
N ASP A 488 -4.34 30.01 27.66
CA ASP A 488 -2.89 29.98 27.80
C ASP A 488 -2.29 28.95 28.78
N THR A 489 -2.85 27.75 28.78
CA THR A 489 -2.04 26.55 29.04
C THR A 489 -1.69 25.89 27.72
N ALA A 490 -0.63 26.41 27.08
CA ALA A 490 0.08 25.69 26.04
C ALA A 490 0.73 24.44 26.66
N TRP A 491 -0.03 23.35 26.75
CA TRP A 491 0.51 22.01 27.06
C TRP A 491 1.69 21.79 26.14
N ASP A 492 2.87 21.71 26.75
CA ASP A 492 4.15 21.88 26.09
C ASP A 492 4.18 21.04 24.80
N ARG A 493 4.30 21.71 23.65
CA ARG A 493 4.19 21.04 22.34
C ARG A 493 5.27 19.97 22.23
N ASP A 494 6.39 20.19 22.90
CA ASP A 494 7.54 19.29 22.98
C ASP A 494 7.43 18.24 24.10
N GLN A 495 6.38 18.24 24.92
CA GLN A 495 6.04 17.10 25.80
C GLN A 495 4.95 16.22 25.17
N THR A 496 3.94 16.84 24.56
CA THR A 496 2.84 16.13 23.87
C THR A 496 3.27 15.48 22.55
N ALA A 497 4.37 15.92 21.93
CA ALA A 497 4.95 15.29 20.74
C ALA A 497 5.71 13.98 21.00
N PHE A 498 6.26 13.79 22.20
CA PHE A 498 7.12 12.64 22.55
C PHE A 498 6.39 11.57 23.36
N SER A 499 5.27 11.91 24.00
CA SER A 499 4.35 10.94 24.58
C SER A 499 3.53 10.24 23.48
N ASP A 500 3.53 8.89 23.46
CA ASP A 500 2.71 8.06 22.57
C ASP A 500 1.22 8.08 22.98
N LEU A 501 0.61 9.27 22.84
CA LEU A 501 -0.80 9.57 23.04
C LEU A 501 -1.57 9.38 21.72
N THR A 502 -2.81 8.94 21.83
CA THR A 502 -3.73 8.82 20.68
C THR A 502 -4.28 10.19 20.26
N ASP A 503 -4.90 10.28 19.08
CA ASP A 503 -5.54 11.50 18.56
C ASP A 503 -6.72 12.00 19.41
N LYS A 504 -7.32 11.14 20.24
CA LYS A 504 -8.30 11.54 21.26
C LYS A 504 -7.66 12.05 22.55
N GLN A 505 -6.50 11.50 22.95
CA GLN A 505 -5.78 11.89 24.17
C GLN A 505 -4.95 13.16 23.98
N ASN A 506 -4.48 13.43 22.76
CA ASN A 506 -3.70 14.61 22.44
C ASN A 506 -4.63 15.78 22.04
N SER A 507 -4.90 16.68 22.99
CA SER A 507 -5.70 17.90 22.79
C SER A 507 -5.11 18.86 21.75
N ASN A 508 -3.79 18.85 21.55
CA ASN A 508 -3.10 19.66 20.53
C ASN A 508 -3.20 19.07 19.11
N PHE A 509 -3.66 17.81 18.96
CA PHE A 509 -3.74 17.15 17.65
C PHE A 509 -4.87 17.75 16.79
N ARG A 510 -4.52 18.14 15.56
CA ARG A 510 -5.44 18.73 14.57
C ARG A 510 -5.61 17.78 13.39
N TYR A 511 -6.86 17.47 13.07
CA TYR A 511 -7.21 16.58 11.97
C TYR A 511 -7.05 17.28 10.62
N VAL A 512 -6.64 16.53 9.58
CA VAL A 512 -6.44 17.02 8.22
C VAL A 512 -7.53 16.45 7.32
N TYR A 513 -8.38 17.31 6.75
CA TYR A 513 -9.50 16.91 5.89
C TYR A 513 -9.33 17.36 4.42
#